data_AF-A0A7C1VYM8-F1
#
_entry.id   AF-A0A7C1VYM8-F1
#
_cell.length_a   1.000
_cell.length_b   1.000
_cell.length_c   1.000
_cell.angle_alpha   90.00
_cell.angle_beta   90.00
_cell.angle_gamma   90.00
#
_symmetry.space_group_name_H-M   'P 1'
#
loop_
_entity.id
_entity.type
_entity.pdbx_description
1 polymer ?
#
loop_
_entity_poly.entity_id
_entity_poly.type
_entity_poly.pdbx_seq_one_letter_code
_entity_poly.pdbx_strand_id
1 'polypeptide(L)'
;MNVKVNTVECANKCKDCIIKDAIEQKADYIQYLRGIISDKKFLDNYKKKIMWKIEKKKVLIISGKCYGNNVDKFLEELKPREWEKEAINEILKYENKAIIIEQASSAKLLEKYGVNIQKLRKEYYENKKREKLRNLPVIKGGELAKFIDNLARIYRIEGRDGILKAIKEEKMNVKKKSISYSFLYALDVRGEEWKYTKMEREFGEHLSIYVRKLFEAEGEEYKKILEEMLKEIG
;
A
#
# COMPACT_ATOMS: atom_id res chain seq x y z
N MET A 1 23.12 -26.09 -38.85
CA MET A 1 23.60 -25.40 -37.63
C MET A 1 22.39 -25.01 -36.78
N ASN A 2 22.22 -25.58 -35.58
CA ASN A 2 21.13 -25.19 -34.67
C ASN A 2 21.66 -24.14 -33.69
N VAL A 3 21.40 -22.86 -33.96
CA VAL A 3 21.76 -21.77 -33.04
C VAL A 3 20.65 -21.64 -32.00
N LYS A 4 20.92 -22.09 -30.76
CA LYS A 4 20.03 -21.85 -29.62
C LYS A 4 20.44 -20.52 -28.96
N VAL A 5 19.59 -19.50 -29.08
CA VAL A 5 19.78 -18.24 -28.35
C VAL A 5 18.91 -18.30 -27.10
N ASN A 6 19.55 -18.39 -25.92
CA ASN A 6 18.85 -18.28 -24.65
C ASN A 6 18.40 -16.83 -24.46
N THR A 7 17.15 -16.57 -24.81
CA THR A 7 16.50 -15.26 -24.69
C THR A 7 15.84 -15.06 -23.33
N VAL A 8 15.44 -16.15 -22.68
CA VAL A 8 14.79 -16.17 -21.38
C VAL A 8 15.15 -17.44 -20.61
N GLU A 9 15.31 -17.32 -19.30
CA GLU A 9 15.58 -18.42 -18.39
C GLU A 9 14.27 -18.92 -17.78
N CYS A 10 14.03 -20.23 -17.79
CA CYS A 10 12.79 -20.76 -17.24
C CYS A 10 12.88 -20.87 -15.71
N ALA A 11 12.08 -20.09 -14.99
CA ALA A 11 12.01 -20.10 -13.53
C ALA A 11 10.86 -20.98 -13.00
N ASN A 12 10.07 -21.59 -13.87
CA ASN A 12 8.93 -22.42 -13.49
C ASN A 12 8.91 -23.77 -14.22
N LYS A 13 8.47 -24.82 -13.53
CA LYS A 13 8.24 -26.14 -14.13
C LYS A 13 6.80 -26.20 -14.62
N CYS A 14 6.60 -25.90 -15.89
CA CYS A 14 5.27 -26.00 -16.54
C CYS A 14 5.10 -27.40 -17.16
N LYS A 15 3.88 -27.96 -17.13
CA LYS A 15 3.54 -29.21 -17.85
C LYS A 15 3.69 -29.01 -19.36
N ASP A 16 3.15 -27.89 -19.87
CA ASP A 16 3.34 -27.41 -21.24
C ASP A 16 3.93 -26.00 -21.22
N CYS A 17 5.00 -25.79 -21.99
CA CYS A 17 5.66 -24.50 -22.06
C CYS A 17 4.96 -23.58 -23.07
N ILE A 18 4.37 -22.49 -22.56
CA ILE A 18 3.59 -21.49 -23.34
C ILE A 18 4.42 -20.88 -24.49
N ILE A 19 5.74 -20.76 -24.31
CA ILE A 19 6.65 -20.09 -25.25
C ILE A 19 7.51 -21.07 -26.07
N LYS A 20 7.23 -22.38 -26.00
CA LYS A 20 8.05 -23.42 -26.65
C LYS A 20 8.19 -23.20 -28.16
N ASP A 21 7.09 -22.99 -28.85
CA ASP A 21 7.00 -22.67 -30.28
C ASP A 21 7.66 -21.33 -30.67
N ALA A 22 7.78 -20.39 -29.72
CA ALA A 22 8.50 -19.14 -29.92
C ALA A 22 10.02 -19.36 -29.85
N ILE A 23 10.50 -20.19 -28.92
CA ILE A 23 11.93 -20.48 -28.73
C ILE A 23 12.46 -21.47 -29.78
N GLU A 24 11.65 -22.44 -30.21
CA GLU A 24 12.02 -23.47 -31.20
C GLU A 24 11.96 -22.98 -32.66
N GLN A 25 11.72 -21.69 -32.89
CA GLN A 25 11.63 -21.13 -34.22
C GLN A 25 12.97 -21.20 -34.97
N LYS A 26 12.97 -21.74 -36.19
CA LYS A 26 14.18 -21.73 -37.04
C LYS A 26 14.57 -20.30 -37.41
N ALA A 27 15.86 -19.97 -37.28
CA ALA A 27 16.36 -18.68 -37.73
C ALA A 27 16.38 -18.62 -39.27
N ASP A 28 16.23 -17.41 -39.81
CA ASP A 28 16.32 -17.17 -41.25
C ASP A 28 17.76 -16.76 -41.58
N TYR A 29 18.52 -17.70 -42.15
CA TYR A 29 19.95 -17.57 -42.39
C TYR A 29 20.29 -16.95 -43.75
N ILE A 30 19.31 -16.66 -44.61
CA ILE A 30 19.59 -16.30 -46.02
C ILE A 30 20.45 -15.04 -46.12
N GLN A 31 20.11 -13.99 -45.36
CA GLN A 31 20.87 -12.73 -45.38
C GLN A 31 22.26 -12.87 -44.73
N TYR A 32 22.38 -13.76 -43.74
CA TYR A 32 23.63 -14.04 -43.05
C TYR A 32 24.62 -14.80 -43.93
N LEU A 33 24.16 -15.89 -44.57
CA LEU A 33 24.97 -16.69 -45.49
C LEU A 33 25.46 -15.90 -46.71
N ARG A 34 24.72 -14.86 -47.12
CA ARG A 34 25.11 -13.95 -48.20
C ARG A 34 26.10 -12.86 -47.78
N GLY A 35 26.52 -12.83 -46.51
CA GLY A 35 27.42 -11.80 -45.98
C GLY A 35 26.80 -10.40 -45.89
N ILE A 36 25.47 -10.28 -46.02
CA ILE A 36 24.76 -8.99 -46.03
C ILE A 36 24.63 -8.41 -44.61
N ILE A 37 24.59 -9.29 -43.59
CA ILE A 37 24.46 -8.90 -42.19
C ILE A 37 25.57 -9.55 -41.36
N SER A 38 26.06 -8.83 -40.34
CA SER A 38 27.03 -9.34 -39.39
C SER A 38 26.39 -10.31 -38.37
N ASP A 39 27.23 -11.09 -37.69
CA ASP A 39 26.83 -12.01 -36.61
C ASP A 39 25.94 -11.30 -35.56
N LYS A 40 26.36 -10.10 -35.13
CA LYS A 40 25.61 -9.29 -34.16
C LYS A 40 24.20 -8.97 -34.65
N LYS A 41 24.09 -8.46 -35.88
CA LYS A 41 22.80 -8.04 -36.46
C LYS A 41 21.87 -9.24 -36.71
N PHE A 42 22.44 -10.38 -37.08
CA PHE A 42 21.71 -11.64 -37.20
C PHE A 42 21.11 -12.07 -35.86
N LEU A 43 21.91 -12.10 -34.80
CA LEU A 43 21.46 -12.47 -33.45
C LEU A 43 20.38 -11.51 -32.93
N ASP A 44 20.53 -10.20 -33.13
CA ASP A 44 19.55 -9.20 -32.70
C ASP A 44 18.20 -9.37 -33.44
N ASN A 45 18.24 -9.59 -34.75
CA ASN A 45 17.03 -9.84 -35.54
C ASN A 45 16.32 -11.13 -35.10
N TYR A 46 17.08 -12.17 -34.79
CA TYR A 46 16.54 -13.42 -34.30
C TYR A 46 15.89 -13.25 -32.91
N LYS A 47 16.55 -12.55 -31.98
CA LYS A 47 15.97 -12.21 -30.66
C LYS A 47 14.66 -11.43 -30.80
N LYS A 48 14.62 -10.42 -31.66
CA LYS A 48 13.41 -9.62 -31.92
C LYS A 48 12.24 -10.47 -32.43
N LYS A 49 12.50 -11.41 -33.34
CA LYS A 49 11.46 -12.34 -33.86
C LYS A 49 10.88 -13.22 -32.74
N ILE A 50 11.73 -13.75 -31.86
CA ILE A 50 11.29 -14.56 -30.71
C ILE A 50 10.43 -13.70 -29.77
N MET A 51 10.92 -12.53 -29.37
CA MET A 51 10.22 -11.64 -28.45
C MET A 51 8.84 -11.22 -28.98
N TRP A 52 8.74 -10.89 -30.26
CA TRP A 52 7.46 -10.51 -30.89
C TRP A 52 6.40 -11.61 -30.80
N LYS A 53 6.79 -12.89 -30.81
CA LYS A 53 5.86 -14.00 -30.59
C LYS A 53 5.50 -14.17 -29.12
N ILE A 54 6.48 -14.05 -28.23
CA ILE A 54 6.28 -14.13 -26.78
C ILE A 54 5.28 -13.06 -26.34
N GLU A 55 5.43 -11.82 -26.81
CA GLU A 55 4.58 -10.68 -26.48
C GLU A 55 3.08 -10.90 -26.74
N LYS A 56 2.74 -11.78 -27.70
CA LYS A 56 1.35 -12.10 -28.06
C LYS A 56 0.72 -13.14 -27.14
N LYS A 57 1.49 -13.74 -26.24
CA LYS A 57 1.04 -14.83 -25.37
C LYS A 57 0.88 -14.33 -23.95
N LYS A 58 -0.09 -14.88 -23.20
CA LYS A 58 -0.23 -14.63 -21.76
C LYS A 58 0.90 -15.34 -21.00
N VAL A 59 2.01 -14.63 -20.82
CA VAL A 59 3.20 -15.12 -20.09
C VAL A 59 3.79 -14.01 -19.23
N LEU A 60 4.29 -14.40 -18.07
CA LEU A 60 4.83 -13.52 -17.05
C LEU A 60 6.36 -13.64 -17.04
N ILE A 61 7.07 -12.52 -17.24
CA ILE A 61 8.53 -12.48 -17.37
C ILE A 61 9.09 -11.32 -16.54
N ILE A 62 10.05 -11.63 -15.66
CA ILE A 62 10.76 -10.64 -14.85
C ILE A 62 12.26 -10.81 -15.07
N SER A 63 12.96 -9.75 -15.49
CA SER A 63 14.43 -9.76 -15.66
C SER A 63 14.92 -10.94 -16.51
N GLY A 64 14.18 -11.27 -17.57
CA GLY A 64 14.49 -12.41 -18.44
C GLY A 64 14.12 -13.78 -17.88
N LYS A 65 13.62 -13.88 -16.65
CA LYS A 65 13.09 -15.12 -16.06
C LYS A 65 11.61 -15.30 -16.42
N CYS A 66 11.27 -16.42 -17.03
CA CYS A 66 9.91 -16.78 -17.42
C CYS A 66 9.23 -17.60 -16.31
N TYR A 67 8.08 -17.12 -15.86
CA TYR A 67 7.23 -17.77 -14.85
C TYR A 67 6.02 -18.49 -15.48
N GLY A 68 5.85 -18.41 -16.80
CA GLY A 68 4.69 -18.97 -17.47
C GLY A 68 3.43 -18.16 -17.14
N ASN A 69 2.35 -18.83 -16.75
CA ASN A 69 1.12 -18.24 -16.24
C ASN A 69 1.01 -18.33 -14.71
N ASN A 70 2.10 -18.64 -14.00
CA ASN A 70 2.08 -18.80 -12.55
C ASN A 70 2.12 -17.43 -11.87
N VAL A 71 0.94 -16.98 -11.45
CA VAL A 71 0.73 -15.69 -10.76
C VAL A 71 1.40 -15.68 -9.39
N ASP A 72 1.30 -16.77 -8.62
CA ASP A 72 1.81 -16.82 -7.25
C ASP A 72 3.32 -16.60 -7.20
N LYS A 73 4.09 -17.35 -8.01
CA LYS A 73 5.55 -17.18 -8.11
C LYS A 73 5.94 -15.80 -8.64
N PHE A 74 5.14 -15.24 -9.55
CA PHE A 74 5.39 -13.91 -10.08
C PHE A 74 5.20 -12.83 -9.01
N LEU A 75 4.18 -12.97 -8.17
CA LEU A 75 3.92 -12.07 -7.03
C LEU A 75 4.97 -12.24 -5.91
N GLU A 76 5.42 -13.47 -5.65
CA GLU A 76 6.50 -13.76 -4.70
C GLU A 76 7.81 -13.06 -5.08
N GLU A 77 8.13 -13.01 -6.38
CA GLU A 77 9.31 -12.30 -6.89
C GLU A 77 9.10 -10.78 -6.86
N LEU A 78 7.89 -10.30 -7.22
CA LEU A 78 7.57 -8.85 -7.23
C LEU A 78 7.52 -8.22 -5.85
N LYS A 79 7.16 -8.99 -4.81
CA LYS A 79 6.96 -8.54 -3.42
C LYS A 79 6.15 -7.24 -3.33
N PRO A 80 4.94 -7.18 -3.92
CA PRO A 80 4.14 -5.97 -3.91
C PRO A 80 3.70 -5.60 -2.50
N ARG A 81 3.58 -4.30 -2.25
CA ARG A 81 2.99 -3.78 -1.01
C ARG A 81 1.50 -4.09 -0.96
N GLU A 82 0.92 -4.12 0.24
CA GLU A 82 -0.52 -4.42 0.42
C GLU A 82 -1.43 -3.60 -0.50
N TRP A 83 -1.14 -2.30 -0.66
CA TRP A 83 -1.94 -1.38 -1.48
C TRP A 83 -1.69 -1.51 -2.98
N GLU A 84 -0.66 -2.25 -3.40
CA GLU A 84 -0.37 -2.54 -4.82
C GLU A 84 -1.03 -3.83 -5.30
N LYS A 85 -1.26 -4.78 -4.38
CA LYS A 85 -1.73 -6.15 -4.69
C LYS A 85 -3.00 -6.17 -5.52
N GLU A 86 -4.00 -5.37 -5.15
CA GLU A 86 -5.29 -5.35 -5.84
C GLU A 86 -5.15 -4.90 -7.29
N ALA A 87 -4.47 -3.77 -7.53
CA ALA A 87 -4.22 -3.24 -8.87
C ALA A 87 -3.38 -4.21 -9.72
N ILE A 88 -2.37 -4.85 -9.14
CA ILE A 88 -1.56 -5.86 -9.85
C ILE A 88 -2.42 -7.07 -10.22
N ASN A 89 -3.22 -7.59 -9.28
CA ASN A 89 -4.11 -8.72 -9.56
C ASN A 89 -5.11 -8.41 -10.66
N GLU A 90 -5.63 -7.18 -10.71
CA GLU A 90 -6.51 -6.73 -11.78
C GLU A 90 -5.80 -6.75 -13.14
N ILE A 91 -4.58 -6.22 -13.22
CA ILE A 91 -3.75 -6.28 -14.42
C ILE A 91 -3.50 -7.74 -14.85
N LEU A 92 -3.07 -8.60 -13.93
CA LEU A 92 -2.78 -10.01 -14.22
C LEU A 92 -4.03 -10.79 -14.71
N LYS A 93 -5.21 -10.41 -14.20
CA LYS A 93 -6.48 -11.03 -14.57
C LYS A 93 -6.88 -10.67 -16.00
N TYR A 94 -6.90 -9.38 -16.33
CA TYR A 94 -7.42 -8.90 -17.61
C TYR A 94 -6.39 -8.85 -18.74
N GLU A 95 -5.09 -8.82 -18.43
CA GLU A 95 -4.06 -8.88 -19.45
C GLU A 95 -4.00 -10.26 -20.09
N ASN A 96 -4.04 -10.28 -21.42
CA ASN A 96 -4.00 -11.48 -22.25
C ASN A 96 -2.69 -11.59 -23.05
N LYS A 97 -1.85 -10.56 -23.00
CA LYS A 97 -0.51 -10.51 -23.61
C LYS A 97 0.57 -10.77 -22.58
N ALA A 98 1.83 -10.72 -23.03
CA ALA A 98 2.95 -10.96 -22.13
C ALA A 98 3.17 -9.76 -21.21
N ILE A 99 3.35 -10.05 -19.93
CA ILE A 99 3.79 -9.06 -18.95
C ILE A 99 5.29 -9.24 -18.77
N ILE A 100 6.04 -8.35 -19.40
CA ILE A 100 7.50 -8.34 -19.39
C ILE A 100 7.96 -7.09 -18.64
N ILE A 101 8.70 -7.30 -17.56
CA ILE A 101 9.36 -6.23 -16.79
C ILE A 101 10.85 -6.52 -16.67
N GLU A 102 11.67 -5.49 -16.83
CA GLU A 102 13.13 -5.63 -16.83
C GLU A 102 13.70 -5.87 -15.43
N GLN A 103 12.99 -5.43 -14.41
CA GLN A 103 13.39 -5.52 -13.00
C GLN A 103 12.20 -6.00 -12.16
N ALA A 104 12.49 -6.78 -11.12
CA ALA A 104 11.50 -7.21 -10.12
C ALA A 104 11.03 -6.01 -9.30
N SER A 105 10.06 -5.26 -9.83
CA SER A 105 9.50 -4.08 -9.19
C SER A 105 8.01 -3.96 -9.50
N SER A 106 7.20 -4.01 -8.44
CA SER A 106 5.75 -3.78 -8.49
C SER A 106 5.43 -2.37 -9.02
N ALA A 107 6.18 -1.36 -8.57
CA ALA A 107 6.04 0.02 -9.04
C ALA A 107 6.24 0.15 -10.56
N LYS A 108 7.30 -0.47 -11.11
CA LYS A 108 7.53 -0.44 -12.57
C LYS A 108 6.43 -1.14 -13.36
N LEU A 109 5.87 -2.22 -12.81
CA LEU A 109 4.72 -2.87 -13.42
C LEU A 109 3.52 -1.92 -13.46
N LEU A 110 3.18 -1.29 -12.33
CA LEU A 110 2.07 -0.35 -12.23
C LEU A 110 2.26 0.86 -13.18
N GLU A 111 3.46 1.43 -13.23
CA GLU A 111 3.81 2.53 -14.14
C GLU A 111 3.64 2.14 -15.61
N LYS A 112 4.08 0.94 -16.00
CA LYS A 112 3.94 0.43 -17.37
C LYS A 112 2.48 0.38 -17.82
N TYR A 113 1.56 0.12 -16.89
CA TYR A 113 0.13 0.06 -17.13
C TYR A 113 -0.59 1.40 -16.88
N GLY A 114 0.16 2.49 -16.70
CA GLY A 114 -0.41 3.84 -16.53
C GLY A 114 -1.08 4.06 -15.18
N VAL A 115 -0.82 3.21 -14.18
CA VAL A 115 -1.39 3.35 -12.84
C VAL A 115 -0.65 4.46 -12.09
N ASN A 116 -1.41 5.46 -11.63
CA ASN A 116 -0.86 6.51 -10.78
C ASN A 116 -0.63 5.99 -9.36
N ILE A 117 0.61 5.64 -9.05
CA ILE A 117 1.03 5.07 -7.76
C ILE A 117 0.69 5.99 -6.58
N GLN A 118 0.88 7.30 -6.72
CA GLN A 118 0.62 8.25 -5.64
C GLN A 118 -0.87 8.31 -5.31
N LYS A 119 -1.72 8.33 -6.35
CA LYS A 119 -3.18 8.30 -6.22
C LYS A 119 -3.65 6.99 -5.58
N LEU A 120 -3.17 5.85 -6.09
CA LEU A 120 -3.52 4.53 -5.57
C LEU A 120 -3.17 4.40 -4.08
N ARG A 121 -1.95 4.80 -3.72
CA ARG A 121 -1.50 4.81 -2.32
C ARG A 121 -2.41 5.69 -1.46
N LYS A 122 -2.73 6.90 -1.91
CA LYS A 122 -3.60 7.83 -1.18
C LYS A 122 -4.99 7.24 -0.96
N GLU A 123 -5.62 6.72 -2.01
CA GLU A 123 -6.95 6.10 -1.96
C GLU A 123 -6.99 4.92 -0.99
N TYR A 124 -5.97 4.07 -0.98
CA TYR A 124 -5.87 2.95 -0.05
C TYR A 124 -5.83 3.41 1.41
N TYR A 125 -4.99 4.39 1.76
CA TYR A 125 -4.91 4.89 3.13
C TYR A 125 -6.18 5.65 3.55
N GLU A 126 -6.81 6.37 2.62
CA GLU A 126 -8.12 6.99 2.85
C GLU A 126 -9.23 5.96 3.08
N ASN A 127 -9.23 4.85 2.34
CA ASN A 127 -10.14 3.73 2.55
C ASN A 127 -9.93 3.08 3.91
N LYS A 128 -8.69 2.77 4.29
CA LYS A 128 -8.38 2.24 5.62
C LYS A 128 -8.81 3.19 6.74
N LYS A 129 -8.62 4.49 6.56
CA LYS A 129 -9.10 5.51 7.51
C LYS A 129 -10.63 5.48 7.59
N ARG A 130 -11.33 5.46 6.45
CA ARG A 130 -12.80 5.38 6.40
C ARG A 130 -13.32 4.12 7.08
N GLU A 131 -12.68 2.98 6.85
CA GLU A 131 -13.04 1.69 7.45
C GLU A 131 -12.93 1.75 8.98
N LYS A 132 -11.79 2.21 9.51
CA LYS A 132 -11.57 2.38 10.96
C LYS A 132 -12.53 3.37 11.62
N LEU A 133 -13.03 4.35 10.87
CA LEU A 133 -13.93 5.39 11.39
C LEU A 133 -15.40 5.14 11.04
N ARG A 134 -15.71 4.05 10.33
CA ARG A 134 -17.03 3.80 9.72
C ARG A 134 -18.16 3.81 10.73
N ASN A 135 -17.89 3.29 11.93
CA ASN A 135 -18.89 3.13 12.98
C ASN A 135 -18.94 4.33 13.95
N LEU A 136 -18.11 5.36 13.74
CA LEU A 136 -18.14 6.54 14.58
C LEU A 136 -19.17 7.55 14.05
N PRO A 137 -20.05 8.08 14.92
CA PRO A 137 -21.04 9.07 14.52
C PRO A 137 -20.36 10.39 14.12
N VAL A 138 -21.08 11.24 13.39
CA VAL A 138 -20.64 12.62 13.16
C VAL A 138 -20.94 13.44 14.42
N ILE A 139 -19.91 13.96 15.07
CA ILE A 139 -20.06 14.79 16.27
C ILE A 139 -20.34 16.24 15.87
N LYS A 140 -21.48 16.75 16.34
CA LYS A 140 -21.83 18.17 16.29
C LYS A 140 -21.54 18.77 17.65
N GLY A 141 -21.01 19.99 17.70
CA GLY A 141 -20.73 20.67 18.96
C GLY A 141 -19.73 21.82 18.85
N GLY A 142 -19.41 22.40 19.99
CA GLY A 142 -18.44 23.47 20.15
C GLY A 142 -16.98 23.00 19.95
N GLU A 143 -16.04 23.91 20.18
CA GLU A 143 -14.61 23.68 19.95
C GLU A 143 -14.07 22.46 20.72
N LEU A 144 -14.44 22.30 22.00
CA LEU A 144 -13.97 21.19 22.83
C LEU A 144 -14.51 19.84 22.38
N ALA A 145 -15.77 19.78 21.93
CA ALA A 145 -16.37 18.57 21.38
C ALA A 145 -15.60 18.08 20.16
N LYS A 146 -15.28 19.02 19.25
CA LYS A 146 -14.48 18.74 18.06
C LYS A 146 -13.05 18.34 18.42
N PHE A 147 -12.48 18.95 19.45
CA PHE A 147 -11.13 18.62 19.90
C PHE A 147 -11.04 17.19 20.45
N ILE A 148 -11.97 16.79 21.33
CA ILE A 148 -12.06 15.43 21.89
C ILE A 148 -12.30 14.41 20.76
N ASP A 149 -13.28 14.68 19.88
CA ASP A 149 -13.59 13.81 18.75
C ASP A 149 -12.39 13.66 17.80
N ASN A 150 -11.68 14.76 17.52
CA ASN A 150 -10.49 14.72 16.67
C ASN A 150 -9.38 13.84 17.28
N LEU A 151 -9.07 14.02 18.56
CA LEU A 151 -8.08 13.18 19.24
C LEU A 151 -8.51 11.71 19.24
N ALA A 152 -9.75 11.39 19.59
CA ALA A 152 -10.25 10.01 19.57
C ALA A 152 -10.14 9.37 18.17
N ARG A 153 -10.47 10.10 17.11
CA ARG A 153 -10.30 9.63 15.71
C ARG A 153 -8.83 9.45 15.34
N ILE A 154 -7.95 10.37 15.73
CA ILE A 154 -6.51 10.26 15.49
C ILE A 154 -5.98 9.00 16.16
N TYR A 155 -6.38 8.72 17.40
CA TYR A 155 -6.01 7.48 18.08
C TYR A 155 -6.45 6.23 17.31
N ARG A 156 -7.69 6.17 16.80
CA ARG A 156 -8.16 5.01 16.02
C ARG A 156 -7.31 4.78 14.76
N ILE A 157 -6.84 5.85 14.11
CA ILE A 157 -6.08 5.77 12.86
C ILE A 157 -4.59 5.48 13.11
N GLU A 158 -3.96 6.32 13.92
CA GLU A 158 -2.50 6.46 14.09
C GLU A 158 -2.01 5.99 15.46
N GLY A 159 -2.92 5.70 16.40
CA GLY A 159 -2.57 5.25 17.74
C GLY A 159 -1.93 6.36 18.59
N ARG A 160 -1.08 5.92 19.52
CA ARG A 160 -0.40 6.78 20.51
C ARG A 160 0.44 7.89 19.88
N ASP A 161 1.19 7.56 18.83
CA ASP A 161 2.11 8.52 18.19
C ASP A 161 1.35 9.67 17.51
N GLY A 162 0.20 9.37 16.89
CA GLY A 162 -0.66 10.39 16.28
C GLY A 162 -1.20 11.38 17.32
N ILE A 163 -1.63 10.88 18.48
CA ILE A 163 -2.07 11.73 19.60
C ILE A 163 -0.94 12.67 20.05
N LEU A 164 0.28 12.14 20.23
CA LEU A 164 1.42 12.95 20.66
C LEU A 164 1.76 14.06 19.68
N LYS A 165 1.69 13.77 18.38
CA LYS A 165 1.90 14.77 17.34
C LYS A 165 0.80 15.84 17.36
N ALA A 166 -0.47 15.42 17.42
CA ALA A 166 -1.62 16.33 17.42
C ALA A 166 -1.60 17.29 18.62
N ILE A 167 -1.27 16.78 19.82
CA ILE A 167 -1.16 17.59 21.04
C ILE A 167 -0.02 18.62 20.92
N LYS A 168 1.10 18.28 20.26
CA LYS A 168 2.23 19.21 20.10
C LYS A 168 1.92 20.38 19.16
N GLU A 169 1.09 20.14 18.14
CA GLU A 169 0.76 21.14 17.11
C GLU A 169 -0.42 22.04 17.51
N GLU A 170 -1.20 21.65 18.52
CA GLU A 170 -2.42 22.35 18.93
C GLU A 170 -2.13 23.58 19.82
N LYS A 171 -2.89 24.66 19.60
CA LYS A 171 -2.88 25.83 20.51
C LYS A 171 -3.70 25.53 21.76
N MET A 172 -3.02 25.50 22.90
CA MET A 172 -3.61 25.03 24.15
C MET A 172 -4.16 26.16 25.02
N ASN A 173 -5.43 26.00 25.44
CA ASN A 173 -5.99 26.66 26.62
C ASN A 173 -6.05 25.65 27.78
N VAL A 174 -6.41 26.12 28.99
CA VAL A 174 -6.44 25.28 30.21
C VAL A 174 -7.32 24.02 30.05
N LYS A 175 -8.49 24.16 29.42
CA LYS A 175 -9.40 23.03 29.17
C LYS A 175 -8.79 22.01 28.20
N LYS A 176 -8.24 22.47 27.07
CA LYS A 176 -7.55 21.62 26.10
C LYS A 176 -6.31 20.96 26.68
N LYS A 177 -5.58 21.61 27.60
CA LYS A 177 -4.46 20.99 28.32
C LYS A 177 -4.95 19.83 29.20
N SER A 178 -5.99 20.03 29.98
CA SER A 178 -6.56 18.98 30.83
C SER A 178 -7.08 17.80 29.99
N ILE A 179 -7.77 18.08 28.88
CA ILE A 179 -8.20 17.05 27.91
C ILE A 179 -6.98 16.35 27.29
N SER A 180 -5.96 17.08 26.87
CA SER A 180 -4.75 16.46 26.28
C SER A 180 -4.08 15.52 27.28
N TYR A 181 -3.99 15.93 28.55
CA TYR A 181 -3.44 15.09 29.61
C TYR A 181 -4.29 13.85 29.85
N SER A 182 -5.62 13.94 29.77
CA SER A 182 -6.48 12.76 29.93
C SER A 182 -6.23 11.68 28.88
N PHE A 183 -5.94 12.08 27.63
CA PHE A 183 -5.51 11.15 26.58
C PHE A 183 -4.13 10.57 26.83
N LEU A 184 -3.16 11.39 27.26
CA LEU A 184 -1.82 10.92 27.60
C LEU A 184 -1.85 9.91 28.75
N TYR A 185 -2.63 10.19 29.78
CA TYR A 185 -2.80 9.33 30.95
C TYR A 185 -3.54 8.03 30.60
N ALA A 186 -4.59 8.10 29.77
CA ALA A 186 -5.30 6.92 29.29
C ALA A 186 -4.39 5.95 28.52
N LEU A 187 -3.34 6.46 27.88
CA LEU A 187 -2.38 5.71 27.06
C LEU A 187 -1.06 5.35 27.79
N ASP A 188 -0.97 5.61 29.09
CA ASP A 188 0.27 5.46 29.90
C ASP A 188 1.48 6.12 29.21
N VAL A 189 1.29 7.36 28.75
CA VAL A 189 2.40 8.17 28.25
C VAL A 189 3.06 8.91 29.39
N ARG A 190 4.36 8.65 29.56
CA ARG A 190 5.21 9.29 30.57
C ARG A 190 6.19 10.26 29.94
N GLY A 191 6.66 11.23 30.73
CA GLY A 191 7.66 12.24 30.35
C GLY A 191 7.07 13.54 29.78
N GLU A 192 5.75 13.64 29.69
CA GLU A 192 5.03 14.83 29.18
C GLU A 192 4.35 15.61 30.31
N GLU A 193 4.35 15.09 31.54
CA GLU A 193 3.63 15.61 32.71
C GLU A 193 4.07 17.04 33.08
N TRP A 194 5.36 17.35 32.89
CA TRP A 194 5.94 18.65 33.23
C TRP A 194 5.33 19.83 32.44
N LYS A 195 4.64 19.56 31.33
CA LYS A 195 3.95 20.58 30.51
C LYS A 195 2.60 21.03 31.07
N TYR A 196 2.14 20.34 32.11
CA TYR A 196 0.82 20.49 32.72
C TYR A 196 0.94 20.89 34.19
N THR A 197 0.07 21.81 34.61
CA THR A 197 -0.04 22.19 36.01
C THR A 197 -0.64 21.05 36.85
N LYS A 198 -0.53 21.14 38.17
CA LYS A 198 -1.11 20.12 39.08
C LYS A 198 -2.63 19.96 38.86
N MET A 199 -3.36 21.07 38.78
CA MET A 199 -4.82 21.04 38.55
C MET A 199 -5.17 20.43 37.19
N GLU A 200 -4.46 20.78 36.12
CA GLU A 200 -4.68 20.19 34.79
C GLU A 200 -4.43 18.68 34.78
N ARG A 201 -3.43 18.22 35.54
CA ARG A 201 -3.13 16.79 35.66
C ARG A 201 -4.22 16.06 36.41
N GLU A 202 -4.56 16.50 37.61
CA GLU A 202 -5.61 15.88 38.43
C GLU A 202 -6.95 15.82 37.68
N PHE A 203 -7.31 16.90 37.00
CA PHE A 203 -8.53 16.92 36.19
C PHE A 203 -8.43 16.03 34.95
N GLY A 204 -7.27 15.99 34.27
CA GLY A 204 -7.03 15.07 33.16
C GLY A 204 -7.07 13.60 33.58
N GLU A 205 -6.53 13.24 34.74
CA GLU A 205 -6.61 11.88 35.30
C GLU A 205 -8.06 11.46 35.51
N HIS A 206 -8.87 12.34 36.10
CA HIS A 206 -10.31 12.11 36.26
C HIS A 206 -11.01 11.87 34.91
N LEU A 207 -10.71 12.70 33.90
CA LEU A 207 -11.30 12.60 32.57
C LEU A 207 -10.83 11.37 31.77
N SER A 208 -9.71 10.74 32.15
CA SER A 208 -9.12 9.62 31.41
C SER A 208 -10.05 8.40 31.31
N ILE A 209 -10.97 8.24 32.25
CA ILE A 209 -11.97 7.17 32.26
C ILE A 209 -12.88 7.28 31.03
N TYR A 210 -13.32 8.49 30.68
CA TYR A 210 -14.11 8.73 29.48
C TYR A 210 -13.31 8.46 28.21
N VAL A 211 -12.04 8.85 28.19
CA VAL A 211 -11.16 8.63 27.04
C VAL A 211 -10.98 7.13 26.75
N ARG A 212 -10.74 6.32 27.79
CA ARG A 212 -10.65 4.86 27.63
C ARG A 212 -11.92 4.28 27.03
N LYS A 213 -13.09 4.72 27.49
CA LYS A 213 -14.38 4.32 26.92
C LYS A 213 -14.53 4.77 25.46
N LEU A 214 -14.13 6.00 25.12
CA LEU A 214 -14.17 6.51 23.72
C LEU A 214 -13.30 5.70 22.76
N PHE A 215 -12.17 5.16 23.24
CA PHE A 215 -11.29 4.31 22.43
C PHE A 215 -11.90 2.97 22.04
N GLU A 216 -12.97 2.54 22.71
CA GLU A 216 -13.63 1.26 22.46
C GLU A 216 -15.03 1.46 21.87
N ALA A 217 -15.76 2.48 22.33
CA ALA A 217 -17.13 2.75 21.94
C ALA A 217 -17.33 3.13 20.46
N GLU A 218 -18.51 2.80 19.95
CA GLU A 218 -18.96 3.10 18.59
C GLU A 218 -20.41 3.64 18.60
N GLY A 219 -20.87 4.17 17.46
CA GLY A 219 -22.26 4.59 17.27
C GLY A 219 -22.79 5.55 18.33
N GLU A 220 -23.99 5.26 18.85
CA GLU A 220 -24.63 6.13 19.85
C GLU A 220 -23.92 6.10 21.21
N GLU A 221 -23.25 5.00 21.56
CA GLU A 221 -22.48 4.90 22.81
C GLU A 221 -21.32 5.89 22.82
N TYR A 222 -20.56 5.95 21.72
CA TYR A 222 -19.47 6.91 21.55
C TYR A 222 -19.95 8.35 21.76
N LYS A 223 -21.10 8.69 21.17
CA LYS A 223 -21.69 10.02 21.29
C LYS A 223 -22.07 10.34 22.74
N LYS A 224 -22.71 9.40 23.44
CA LYS A 224 -23.09 9.57 24.85
C LYS A 224 -21.88 9.80 25.75
N ILE A 225 -20.82 9.00 25.60
CA ILE A 225 -19.59 9.15 26.39
C ILE A 225 -18.95 10.52 26.14
N LEU A 226 -18.93 10.98 24.89
CA LEU A 226 -18.38 12.29 24.56
C LEU A 226 -19.21 13.43 25.19
N GLU A 227 -20.55 13.32 25.16
CA GLU A 227 -21.45 14.28 25.81
C GLU A 227 -21.29 14.28 27.34
N GLU A 228 -21.12 13.11 27.96
CA GLU A 228 -20.82 12.99 29.39
C GLU A 228 -19.49 13.64 29.75
N MET A 229 -18.43 13.36 28.98
CA MET A 229 -17.12 13.97 29.17
C MET A 229 -17.18 15.51 29.05
N LEU A 230 -17.97 16.04 28.10
CA LEU A 230 -18.15 17.49 27.95
C LEU A 230 -18.87 18.11 29.14
N LYS A 231 -19.87 17.44 29.72
CA LYS A 231 -20.57 17.92 30.92
C LYS A 231 -19.62 18.04 32.11
N GLU A 232 -18.71 17.08 32.28
CA GLU A 232 -17.68 17.14 33.32
C GLU A 232 -16.71 18.33 33.15
N ILE A 233 -16.44 18.72 31.90
CA ILE A 233 -15.53 19.85 31.58
C ILE A 233 -16.19 21.22 31.81
N GLY A 234 -17.53 21.29 31.73
CA GLY A 234 -18.31 22.52 31.83
C GLY A 234 -18.36 23.32 30.54
#